data_AF-A0A9J6NZJ2-F1
#
_entry.id   AF-A0A9J6NZJ2-F1
#
_cell.length_a   1.000
_cell.length_b   1.000
_cell.length_c   1.000
_cell.angle_alpha   90.00
_cell.angle_beta   90.00
_cell.angle_gamma   90.00
#
_symmetry.space_group_name_H-M   'P 1'
#
loop_
_entity.id
_entity.type
_entity.pdbx_description
1 polymer ?
#
loop_
_entity_poly.entity_id
_entity_poly.type
_entity_poly.pdbx_seq_one_letter_code
_entity_poly.pdbx_strand_id
1 'polypeptide(L)'
;MRYERSTFVEILERLRENLSEFIEVSEIRGLETNPVTQVVDFKCKKNEKTGLIIVGENNNKIVLEVIVDDHDDVIKGTPVIEMHKVNIELLNQLIEWFEEYNETRSPLLV
;
A
#
# COMPACT_ATOMS: atom_id res chain seq x y z
N MET A 1 -10.23 15.47 -14.66
CA MET A 1 -10.33 16.13 -13.33
C MET A 1 -9.07 15.69 -12.61
N ARG A 2 -8.20 16.62 -12.22
CA ARG A 2 -6.92 16.26 -11.59
C ARG A 2 -7.12 16.14 -10.09
N TYR A 3 -6.65 15.06 -9.47
CA TYR A 3 -6.75 14.92 -8.02
C TYR A 3 -5.68 15.77 -7.33
N GLU A 4 -6.02 16.30 -6.16
CA GLU A 4 -5.09 17.07 -5.34
C GLU A 4 -4.20 16.15 -4.51
N ARG A 5 -2.98 16.60 -4.22
CA ARG A 5 -2.03 15.87 -3.36
C ARG A 5 -2.65 15.45 -2.01
N SER A 6 -3.46 16.34 -1.42
CA SER A 6 -4.19 16.10 -0.16
C SER A 6 -5.04 14.83 -0.22
N THR A 7 -5.67 14.54 -1.36
CA THR A 7 -6.48 13.33 -1.55
C THR A 7 -5.66 12.05 -1.35
N PHE A 8 -4.43 12.03 -1.86
CA PHE A 8 -3.59 10.82 -1.78
C PHE A 8 -3.00 10.64 -0.39
N VAL A 9 -2.68 11.75 0.28
CA VAL A 9 -2.28 11.73 1.70
C VAL A 9 -3.41 11.17 2.56
N GLU A 10 -4.66 11.61 2.37
CA GLU A 10 -5.81 11.09 3.11
C GLU A 10 -6.03 9.59 2.89
N ILE A 11 -5.81 9.09 1.68
CA ILE A 11 -5.91 7.65 1.39
C ILE A 11 -4.83 6.87 2.15
N LEU A 12 -3.58 7.34 2.11
CA LEU A 12 -2.47 6.68 2.81
C LEU A 12 -2.62 6.70 4.32
N GLU A 13 -3.12 7.80 4.91
CA GLU A 13 -3.41 7.85 6.36
C GLU A 13 -4.52 6.86 6.75
N ARG A 14 -5.58 6.74 5.94
CA ARG A 14 -6.61 5.73 6.20
C ARG A 14 -6.07 4.32 6.11
N LEU A 15 -5.24 4.03 5.11
CA LEU A 15 -4.62 2.71 4.97
C LEU A 15 -3.71 2.40 6.16
N ARG A 16 -2.93 3.38 6.60
CA ARG A 16 -2.10 3.28 7.80
C ARG A 16 -2.92 2.91 9.04
N GLU A 17 -4.03 3.59 9.27
CA GLU A 17 -4.90 3.30 10.41
C GLU A 17 -5.46 1.86 10.34
N ASN A 18 -6.02 1.48 9.19
CA ASN A 18 -6.67 0.18 9.01
C ASN A 18 -5.68 -1.00 8.99
N LEU A 19 -4.45 -0.79 8.52
CA LEU A 19 -3.43 -1.84 8.42
C LEU A 19 -2.45 -1.85 9.60
N SER A 20 -2.65 -0.96 10.58
CA SER A 20 -1.73 -0.77 11.72
C SER A 20 -1.50 -2.04 12.55
N GLU A 21 -2.42 -3.01 12.52
CA GLU A 21 -2.23 -4.31 13.19
C GLU A 21 -1.22 -5.21 12.46
N PHE A 22 -1.05 -5.04 11.15
CA PHE A 22 -0.23 -5.88 10.28
C PHE A 22 1.13 -5.26 9.94
N ILE A 23 1.15 -3.94 9.73
CA ILE A 23 2.33 -3.20 9.27
C ILE A 23 2.61 -1.97 10.12
N GLU A 24 3.88 -1.60 10.16
CA GLU A 24 4.35 -0.27 10.55
C GLU A 24 4.65 0.52 9.28
N VAL A 25 4.32 1.80 9.25
CA VAL A 25 4.54 2.65 8.08
C VAL A 25 5.42 3.84 8.42
N SER A 26 6.24 4.26 7.46
CA SER A 26 7.10 5.43 7.54
C SER A 26 6.31 6.73 7.31
N GLU A 27 7.02 7.85 7.22
CA GLU A 27 6.42 9.14 6.86
C GLU A 27 5.94 9.12 5.40
N ILE A 28 4.73 9.62 5.16
CA ILE A 28 4.20 9.80 3.80
C ILE A 28 5.03 10.87 3.08
N ARG A 29 5.60 10.50 1.94
CA ARG A 29 6.44 11.40 1.13
C ARG A 29 5.96 11.45 -0.31
N GLY A 30 6.29 12.54 -1.01
CA GLY A 30 6.09 12.62 -2.46
C GLY A 30 7.08 11.71 -3.19
N LEU A 31 6.65 11.12 -4.31
CA LEU A 31 7.57 10.43 -5.21
C LEU A 31 8.43 11.48 -5.94
N GLU A 32 9.76 11.32 -5.96
CA GLU A 32 10.68 12.31 -6.55
C GLU A 32 10.38 12.62 -8.02
N THR A 33 9.99 11.59 -8.78
CA THR A 33 9.66 11.71 -10.21
C THR A 33 8.27 12.28 -10.47
N ASN A 34 7.38 12.23 -9.48
CA ASN A 34 6.02 12.78 -9.55
C ASN A 34 5.55 13.23 -8.15
N PRO A 35 5.75 14.51 -7.77
CA PRO A 35 5.45 15.00 -6.42
C PRO A 35 3.97 14.94 -6.04
N VAL A 36 3.08 14.75 -7.03
CA VAL A 36 1.65 14.55 -6.78
C VAL A 36 1.41 13.14 -6.24
N THR A 37 2.07 12.13 -6.80
CA THR A 37 2.07 10.76 -6.27
C THR A 37 2.67 10.73 -4.87
N GLN A 38 1.98 10.10 -3.93
CA GLN A 38 2.47 9.90 -2.57
C GLN A 38 2.89 8.45 -2.37
N VAL A 39 3.90 8.25 -1.55
CA VAL A 39 4.45 6.95 -1.22
C VAL A 39 4.69 6.85 0.26
N VAL A 40 4.58 5.63 0.78
CA VAL A 40 4.94 5.30 2.15
C VAL A 40 5.66 3.96 2.16
N ASP A 41 6.74 3.87 2.90
CA ASP A 41 7.44 2.62 3.13
C ASP A 41 6.74 1.89 4.28
N PHE A 42 6.62 0.58 4.21
CA PHE A 42 6.06 -0.22 5.28
C PHE A 42 7.00 -1.34 5.72
N LYS A 43 6.83 -1.79 6.96
CA LYS A 43 7.46 -2.98 7.53
C LYS A 43 6.38 -3.85 8.15
N CYS A 44 6.29 -5.10 7.72
CA CYS A 44 5.43 -6.11 8.31
C CYS A 44 5.88 -6.45 9.72
N LYS A 45 4.93 -6.44 10.68
CA LYS A 45 5.22 -6.70 12.09
C LYS A 45 5.56 -8.16 12.37
N LYS A 46 4.97 -9.11 11.64
CA LYS A 46 5.10 -10.55 11.91
C LYS A 46 6.36 -11.18 11.29
N ASN A 47 6.73 -10.78 10.08
CA ASN A 47 7.81 -11.42 9.31
C ASN A 47 8.96 -10.47 8.93
N GLU A 48 8.94 -9.24 9.46
CA GLU A 48 9.93 -8.16 9.23
C GLU A 48 10.15 -7.74 7.77
N LYS A 49 9.35 -8.24 6.83
CA LYS A 49 9.47 -7.88 5.41
C LYS A 49 9.09 -6.42 5.19
N THR A 50 9.75 -5.76 4.26
CA THR A 50 9.51 -4.35 3.93
C THR A 50 8.93 -4.18 2.54
N GLY A 51 8.39 -3.00 2.28
CA GLY A 51 7.88 -2.64 0.98
C GLY A 51 7.43 -1.19 0.88
N LEU A 52 6.75 -0.88 -0.22
CA LEU A 52 6.25 0.45 -0.58
C LEU A 52 4.77 0.37 -0.90
N ILE A 53 3.98 1.34 -0.42
CA ILE A 53 2.64 1.62 -0.91
C ILE A 53 2.70 2.95 -1.65
N ILE A 54 2.23 2.96 -2.90
CA ILE A 54 2.24 4.11 -3.80
C ILE A 54 0.80 4.47 -4.12
N VAL A 55 0.43 5.75 -4.00
CA VAL A 55 -0.89 6.27 -4.39
C VAL A 55 -0.71 7.43 -5.36
N GLY A 56 -1.29 7.32 -6.54
CA GLY A 56 -1.17 8.31 -7.61
C GLY A 56 -2.41 8.42 -8.48
N GLU A 57 -2.28 9.17 -9.58
CA GLU A 57 -3.30 9.29 -10.62
C GLU A 57 -2.81 8.62 -11.91
N ASN A 58 -3.67 7.82 -12.53
CA ASN A 58 -3.49 7.34 -13.89
C ASN A 58 -4.82 7.46 -14.65
N ASN A 59 -4.82 8.14 -15.80
CA ASN A 59 -6.01 8.33 -16.65
C ASN A 59 -7.26 8.86 -15.91
N ASN A 60 -7.11 9.89 -15.05
CA ASN A 60 -8.16 10.43 -14.17
C ASN A 60 -8.72 9.44 -13.14
N LYS A 61 -8.00 8.35 -12.84
CA LYS A 61 -8.36 7.40 -11.78
C LYS A 61 -7.27 7.37 -10.72
N ILE A 62 -7.67 7.17 -9.47
CA ILE A 62 -6.71 6.96 -8.40
C ILE A 62 -6.20 5.52 -8.51
N VAL A 63 -4.89 5.36 -8.44
CA VAL A 63 -4.22 4.06 -8.48
C VAL A 63 -3.44 3.89 -7.19
N LEU A 64 -3.57 2.72 -6.59
CA LEU A 64 -2.69 2.27 -5.51
C LEU A 64 -1.82 1.14 -6.03
N GLU A 65 -0.55 1.10 -5.65
CA GLU A 65 0.38 -0.01 -5.97
C GLU A 65 1.11 -0.41 -4.67
N VAL A 66 1.30 -1.71 -4.46
CA VAL A 66 2.05 -2.25 -3.31
C VAL A 66 3.24 -3.04 -3.83
N ILE A 67 4.45 -2.66 -3.43
CA ILE A 67 5.69 -3.30 -3.82
C ILE A 67 6.30 -3.91 -2.57
N VAL A 68 6.81 -5.14 -2.65
CA VAL A 68 7.52 -5.79 -1.53
C VAL A 68 8.96 -6.04 -1.90
N ASP A 69 9.87 -5.85 -0.95
CA ASP A 69 11.32 -5.84 -1.20
C ASP A 69 11.95 -7.25 -1.23
N ASP A 70 11.19 -8.29 -0.88
CA ASP A 70 11.65 -9.68 -0.88
C ASP A 70 11.70 -10.18 -2.33
N HIS A 71 12.85 -9.97 -2.97
CA HIS A 71 13.33 -10.50 -4.26
C HIS A 71 12.26 -10.97 -5.27
N ASP A 72 12.08 -10.14 -6.32
CA ASP A 72 11.37 -10.42 -7.59
C ASP A 72 9.83 -10.44 -7.59
N ASP A 73 9.16 -10.43 -6.44
CA ASP A 73 7.69 -10.39 -6.38
C ASP A 73 7.17 -8.94 -6.35
N VAL A 74 7.15 -8.26 -7.51
CA VAL A 74 6.37 -7.03 -7.67
C VAL A 74 4.91 -7.42 -7.82
N ILE A 75 4.14 -7.35 -6.74
CA ILE A 75 2.68 -7.47 -6.81
C ILE A 75 2.14 -6.15 -7.36
N LYS A 76 2.14 -6.02 -8.69
CA LYS A 76 1.41 -4.96 -9.39
C LYS A 76 -0.10 -5.20 -9.31
N GLY A 77 -0.63 -5.36 -8.10
CA GLY A 77 -2.05 -5.21 -7.85
C GLY A 77 -2.35 -3.75 -8.12
N THR A 78 -3.04 -3.47 -9.22
CA THR A 78 -3.53 -2.14 -9.56
C THR A 78 -4.99 -2.05 -9.13
N PRO A 79 -5.33 -1.76 -7.87
CA PRO A 79 -6.67 -1.36 -7.54
C PRO A 79 -6.92 0.04 -8.08
N VAL A 80 -7.81 0.08 -9.07
CA VAL A 80 -8.37 1.31 -9.63
C VAL A 80 -9.45 1.80 -8.67
N ILE A 81 -9.22 2.95 -8.02
CA ILE A 81 -10.18 3.57 -7.10
C ILE A 81 -10.98 4.63 -7.88
N GLU A 82 -12.30 4.44 -7.97
CA GLU A 82 -13.24 5.54 -8.21
C GLU A 82 -13.43 6.30 -6.89
N MET A 83 -13.21 7.62 -6.93
CA MET A 83 -13.16 8.46 -5.73
C MET A 83 -14.48 8.37 -4.94
N HIS A 84 -14.38 8.09 -3.63
CA HIS A 84 -15.24 8.50 -2.50
C HIS A 84 -15.26 7.49 -1.34
N LYS A 85 -14.73 6.29 -1.52
CA LYS A 85 -14.41 5.38 -0.42
C LYS A 85 -13.12 4.69 -0.82
N VAL A 86 -12.11 4.67 0.07
CA VAL A 86 -11.20 3.52 0.06
C VAL A 86 -12.15 2.33 0.15
N ASN A 87 -12.34 1.61 -0.96
CA ASN A 87 -13.39 0.61 -1.06
C ASN A 87 -13.14 -0.40 0.06
N ILE A 88 -14.16 -0.74 0.86
CA ILE A 88 -14.01 -1.76 1.93
C ILE A 88 -13.48 -3.06 1.32
N GLU A 89 -13.85 -3.35 0.08
CA GLU A 89 -13.31 -4.47 -0.69
C GLU A 89 -11.80 -4.37 -0.92
N LEU A 90 -11.27 -3.17 -1.21
CA LEU A 90 -9.83 -2.94 -1.34
C LEU A 90 -9.12 -3.10 0.00
N LEU A 91 -9.70 -2.57 1.08
CA LEU A 91 -9.14 -2.76 2.42
C LEU A 91 -9.08 -4.24 2.78
N ASN A 92 -10.15 -4.99 2.53
CA ASN A 92 -10.20 -6.42 2.80
C ASN A 92 -9.18 -7.19 1.95
N GLN A 93 -9.04 -6.87 0.66
CA GLN A 93 -8.02 -7.49 -0.20
C GLN A 93 -6.60 -7.22 0.31
N LEU A 94 -6.32 -5.99 0.77
CA LEU A 94 -5.03 -5.66 1.36
C LEU A 94 -4.81 -6.39 2.68
N ILE A 95 -5.84 -6.47 3.54
CA ILE A 95 -5.78 -7.19 4.82
C ILE A 95 -5.52 -8.69 4.56
N GLU A 96 -6.34 -9.35 3.73
CA GLU A 96 -6.18 -10.76 3.36
C GLU A 96 -4.78 -11.03 2.80
N TRP A 97 -4.29 -10.13 1.94
CA TRP A 97 -2.95 -10.23 1.40
C TRP A 97 -1.87 -10.10 2.48
N PHE A 98 -1.97 -9.11 3.37
CA PHE A 98 -1.04 -8.94 4.48
C PHE A 98 -1.12 -10.10 5.46
N GLU A 99 -2.28 -10.71 5.67
CA GLU A 99 -2.44 -11.92 6.48
C GLU A 99 -1.69 -13.10 5.86
N GLU A 100 -1.98 -13.43 4.59
CA GLU A 100 -1.31 -14.53 3.88
C GLU A 100 0.20 -14.31 3.78
N TYR A 101 0.63 -13.09 3.43
CA TYR A 101 2.03 -12.73 3.29
C TYR A 101 2.78 -12.75 4.62
N ASN A 102 2.13 -12.31 5.71
CA ASN A 102 2.70 -12.37 7.05
C ASN A 102 2.80 -13.81 7.59
N GLU A 103 1.92 -14.72 7.18
CA GLU A 103 1.94 -16.12 7.59
C GLU A 103 2.95 -16.97 6.82
N THR A 104 3.31 -16.60 5.58
CA THR A 104 4.16 -17.39 4.67
C THR A 104 5.65 -17.46 5.02
N ARG A 105 6.05 -17.22 6.28
CA ARG A 105 7.33 -17.69 6.84
C ARG A 105 7.19 -18.18 8.28
N SER A 106 6.54 -19.33 8.47
CA SER A 106 7.11 -20.30 9.41
C SER A 106 8.38 -20.84 8.77
N PRO A 107 9.57 -20.71 9.37
CA PRO A 107 10.76 -21.38 8.85
C PRO A 107 10.44 -22.87 8.80
N LEU A 108 10.45 -23.46 7.60
CA LEU A 108 10.58 -24.90 7.44
C LEU A 108 11.92 -25.28 8.09
N LEU A 109 11.86 -25.67 9.35
CA LEU A 109 12.84 -26.56 9.97
C LEU A 109 12.63 -27.94 9.35
N VAL A 110 13.35 -28.22 8.27
CA VAL A 110 13.70 -29.59 7.86
C VAL A 110 15.15 -29.61 7.44
#